data_AF-A0A7S0QJS1-F1
#
_entry.id   AF-A0A7S0QJS1-F1
#
_cell.length_a   1.000
_cell.length_b   1.000
_cell.length_c   1.000
_cell.angle_alpha   90.00
_cell.angle_beta   90.00
_cell.angle_gamma   90.00
#
_symmetry.space_group_name_H-M   'P 1'
#
loop_
_entity.id
_entity.type
_entity.pdbx_description
1 polymer ?
#
loop_
_entity_poly.entity_id
_entity_poly.type
_entity_poly.pdbx_seq_one_letter_code
_entity_poly.pdbx_strand_id
1 'polypeptide(L)'
;GCMSFVLGEARMCFTGDALLIRGCGRTDFQQGDSARLYTAVHSQIFTLPDSCLVYPAHNYQGIPCSTVGEEKTHNPRLTKPLAEFIEIMASLGLPKPKQIDTALPANLVDGEDVPPAIPAA
;
A
#
# COMPACT_ATOMS: atom_id res chain seq x y z
N GLY A 1 -5.30 -8.86 -1.59
CA GLY A 1 -5.75 -9.25 -0.24
C GLY A 1 -5.10 -8.42 0.84
N CYS A 2 -4.92 -7.11 0.63
CA CYS A 2 -4.37 -6.23 1.66
C CYS A 2 -5.42 -6.01 2.76
N MET A 3 -4.96 -5.90 4.00
CA MET A 3 -5.77 -5.55 5.17
C MET A 3 -5.07 -4.44 5.94
N SER A 4 -5.84 -3.66 6.69
CA SER A 4 -5.32 -2.72 7.68
C SER A 4 -5.82 -3.09 9.05
N PHE A 5 -4.96 -2.98 10.07
CA PHE A 5 -5.28 -3.34 11.44
C PHE A 5 -5.41 -2.06 12.27
N VAL A 6 -6.60 -1.85 12.84
CA VAL A 6 -6.90 -0.68 13.67
C VAL A 6 -6.87 -1.10 15.14
N LEU A 7 -6.13 -0.36 15.97
CA LEU A 7 -5.90 -0.70 17.37
C LEU A 7 -6.59 0.28 18.33
N GLY A 8 -7.19 -0.27 19.38
CA GLY A 8 -7.92 0.48 20.40
C GLY A 8 -9.11 1.24 19.83
N GLU A 9 -9.36 2.45 20.33
CA GLU A 9 -10.40 3.37 19.85
C GLU A 9 -9.94 4.14 18.60
N ALA A 10 -9.43 3.43 17.58
CA ALA A 10 -8.82 4.01 16.39
C ALA A 10 -7.65 4.98 16.67
N ARG A 11 -6.81 4.65 17.67
CA ARG A 11 -5.61 5.46 17.98
C ARG A 11 -4.47 5.22 17.00
N MET A 12 -4.39 4.00 16.47
CA MET A 12 -3.32 3.57 15.56
C MET A 12 -3.92 2.69 14.47
N CYS A 13 -3.40 2.83 13.24
CA CYS A 13 -3.75 2.03 12.09
C CYS A 13 -2.47 1.53 11.40
N PHE A 14 -2.30 0.21 11.36
CA PHE A 14 -1.26 -0.45 10.57
C PHE A 14 -1.80 -0.67 9.16
N THR A 15 -1.25 0.06 8.19
CA THR A 15 -1.89 0.25 6.88
C THR A 15 -1.34 -0.64 5.78
N GLY A 16 -0.33 -1.47 6.09
CA GLY A 16 0.37 -2.25 5.08
C GLY A 16 0.98 -1.33 4.02
N ASP A 17 0.83 -1.71 2.76
CA ASP A 17 1.22 -0.87 1.61
C ASP A 17 0.04 -0.07 1.03
N ALA A 18 -1.15 -0.11 1.63
CA ALA A 18 -2.30 0.63 1.11
C ALA A 18 -2.12 2.15 1.25
N LEU A 19 -1.64 2.59 2.41
CA LEU A 19 -1.26 3.97 2.68
C LEU A 19 0.19 3.99 3.16
N LEU A 20 1.02 4.80 2.51
CA LEU A 20 2.40 5.06 2.95
C LEU A 20 2.48 6.53 3.41
N ILE A 21 3.52 6.87 4.19
CA ILE A 21 3.76 8.27 4.55
C ILE A 21 4.01 9.07 3.28
N ARG A 22 3.14 10.04 3.00
CA ARG A 22 3.11 10.85 1.77
C ARG A 22 3.11 10.02 0.49
N GLY A 23 2.50 8.84 0.51
CA GLY A 23 2.41 7.97 -0.66
C GLY A 23 1.41 6.84 -0.52
N CYS A 24 1.54 5.86 -1.39
CA CYS A 24 0.83 4.58 -1.36
C CYS A 24 1.64 3.54 -2.14
N GLY A 25 1.34 2.26 -1.91
CA GLY A 25 1.91 1.15 -2.65
C GLY A 25 1.58 1.22 -4.14
N ARG A 26 2.41 0.53 -4.94
CA ARG A 26 2.15 0.35 -6.37
C ARG A 26 0.93 -0.54 -6.62
N THR A 27 0.31 -0.42 -7.80
CA THR A 27 -0.94 -1.13 -8.13
C THR A 27 -0.88 -1.89 -9.46
N ASP A 28 0.30 -2.03 -10.05
CA ASP A 28 0.55 -2.63 -11.36
C ASP A 28 1.03 -4.10 -11.30
N PHE A 29 1.17 -4.67 -10.10
CA PHE A 29 1.50 -6.08 -9.84
C PHE A 29 0.51 -6.70 -8.85
N GLN A 30 0.57 -8.02 -8.68
CA GLN A 30 -0.24 -8.78 -7.69
C GLN A 30 -1.75 -8.50 -7.81
N GLN A 31 -2.24 -8.39 -9.05
CA GLN A 31 -3.64 -8.07 -9.36
C GLN A 31 -4.13 -6.77 -8.67
N GLY A 32 -3.20 -5.83 -8.47
CA GLY A 32 -3.48 -4.50 -7.95
C GLY A 32 -4.37 -3.69 -8.89
N ASP A 33 -5.05 -2.69 -8.32
CA ASP A 33 -5.95 -1.80 -9.04
C ASP A 33 -5.98 -0.44 -8.32
N SER A 34 -5.67 0.63 -9.05
CA SER A 34 -5.60 1.98 -8.49
C SER A 34 -6.96 2.47 -8.00
N ALA A 35 -8.05 2.20 -8.73
CA ALA A 35 -9.38 2.65 -8.32
C ALA A 35 -9.81 1.95 -7.01
N ARG A 36 -9.58 0.64 -6.90
CA ARG A 36 -9.86 -0.13 -5.70
C ARG A 36 -9.02 0.34 -4.51
N LEU A 37 -7.73 0.62 -4.73
CA LEU A 37 -6.87 1.18 -3.68
C LEU A 37 -7.41 2.53 -3.19
N TYR A 38 -7.74 3.45 -4.10
CA TYR A 38 -8.27 4.76 -3.77
C TYR A 38 -9.55 4.64 -2.94
N THR A 39 -10.52 3.85 -3.41
CA THR A 39 -11.78 3.62 -2.70
C THR A 39 -11.55 2.99 -1.32
N ALA A 40 -10.63 2.03 -1.19
CA ALA A 40 -10.32 1.40 0.08
C ALA A 40 -9.72 2.41 1.08
N VAL A 41 -8.73 3.20 0.67
CA VAL A 41 -8.13 4.22 1.55
C VAL A 41 -9.17 5.26 1.98
N HIS A 42 -9.95 5.79 1.04
CA HIS A 42 -10.94 6.84 1.33
C HIS A 42 -12.10 6.34 2.21
N SER A 43 -12.57 5.11 2.00
CA SER A 43 -13.72 4.57 2.74
C SER A 43 -13.36 3.90 4.07
N GLN A 44 -12.11 3.42 4.23
CA GLN A 44 -11.71 2.65 5.42
C GLN A 44 -10.71 3.40 6.31
N ILE A 45 -9.71 4.08 5.73
CA ILE A 45 -8.62 4.71 6.50
C ILE A 45 -8.92 6.18 6.75
N PHE A 46 -9.36 6.91 5.72
CA PHE A 46 -9.70 8.33 5.84
C PHE A 46 -11.04 8.58 6.58
N THR A 47 -11.77 7.54 6.95
CA THR A 47 -12.91 7.66 7.87
C THR A 47 -12.51 7.62 9.35
N LEU A 48 -11.27 7.26 9.66
CA LEU A 48 -10.73 7.27 11.03
C LEU A 48 -10.48 8.71 11.53
N PRO A 49 -10.36 8.92 12.86
CA PRO A 49 -10.03 10.22 13.43
C PRO A 49 -8.73 10.79 12.87
N ASP A 50 -8.66 12.10 12.68
CA ASP A 50 -7.46 12.74 12.11
C ASP A 50 -6.19 12.57 12.97
N SER A 51 -6.37 12.34 14.28
CA SER A 51 -5.30 12.02 15.23
C SER A 51 -4.86 10.56 15.21
N CYS A 52 -5.53 9.68 14.46
CA CYS A 52 -5.15 8.28 14.32
C CYS A 52 -3.77 8.17 13.68
N LEU A 53 -2.83 7.52 14.37
CA LEU A 53 -1.48 7.32 13.87
C LEU A 53 -1.48 6.30 12.73
N VAL A 54 -0.74 6.60 11.67
CA VAL A 54 -0.56 5.73 10.50
C VAL A 54 0.82 5.09 10.58
N TYR A 55 0.83 3.76 10.62
CA TYR A 55 2.04 2.94 10.56
C TYR A 55 2.03 2.10 9.27
N PRO A 56 2.82 2.47 8.24
CA PRO A 56 2.90 1.70 7.01
C PRO A 56 3.81 0.47 7.16
N ALA A 57 3.72 -0.49 6.23
CA ALA A 57 4.67 -1.60 6.15
C ALA A 57 6.05 -1.18 5.64
N HIS A 58 6.12 -0.11 4.83
CA HIS A 58 7.36 0.43 4.29
C HIS A 58 7.44 1.94 4.44
N ASN A 59 8.67 2.44 4.53
CA ASN A 59 8.98 3.85 4.50
C ASN A 59 10.36 4.07 3.89
N TYR A 60 10.45 5.03 2.97
CA TYR A 60 11.67 5.35 2.24
C TYR A 60 12.21 6.75 2.58
N GLN A 61 11.61 7.44 3.56
CA GLN A 61 11.94 8.82 3.95
C GLN A 61 12.50 8.94 5.38
N GLY A 62 12.65 7.84 6.11
CA GLY A 62 13.20 7.83 7.49
C GLY A 62 12.23 8.30 8.59
N ILE A 63 11.00 8.69 8.23
CA ILE A 63 9.95 9.09 9.18
C ILE A 63 9.21 7.85 9.74
N PRO A 64 9.06 7.68 11.07
CA PRO A 64 8.53 6.43 11.63
C PRO A 64 7.00 6.29 11.55
N CYS A 65 6.25 7.39 11.52
CA CYS A 65 4.78 7.39 11.44
C CYS A 65 4.25 8.74 10.93
N SER A 66 2.96 8.78 10.55
CA SER A 66 2.20 10.01 10.27
C SER A 66 0.83 9.92 10.95
N THR A 67 -0.13 10.77 10.58
CA THR A 67 -1.53 10.64 10.99
C THR A 67 -2.49 10.62 9.81
N VAL A 68 -3.71 10.15 10.04
CA VAL A 68 -4.79 10.21 9.04
C VAL A 68 -5.04 11.65 8.57
N GLY A 69 -5.06 12.63 9.48
CA GLY A 69 -5.25 14.03 9.12
C GLY A 69 -4.11 14.59 8.28
N GLU A 70 -2.87 14.22 8.59
CA GLU A 70 -1.72 14.61 7.79
C GLU A 70 -1.79 14.03 6.36
N GLU A 71 -2.15 12.76 6.21
CA GLU A 71 -2.23 12.11 4.89
C GLU A 71 -3.42 12.61 4.06
N LYS A 72 -4.57 12.89 4.69
CA LYS A 72 -5.70 13.58 4.03
C LYS A 72 -5.33 14.94 3.45
N THR A 73 -4.37 15.62 4.07
CA THR A 73 -4.01 17.00 3.70
C THR A 73 -2.83 17.03 2.76
N HIS A 74 -1.84 16.15 2.95
CA HIS A 74 -0.51 16.28 2.34
C HIS A 74 -0.11 15.11 1.45
N ASN A 75 -0.91 14.04 1.34
CA ASN A 75 -0.55 12.92 0.47
C ASN A 75 -0.61 13.37 -1.01
N PRO A 76 0.51 13.41 -1.75
CA PRO A 76 0.56 14.01 -3.08
C PRO A 76 -0.25 13.23 -4.14
N ARG A 77 -0.68 12.00 -3.82
CA ARG A 77 -1.47 11.15 -4.72
C ARG A 77 -2.91 11.02 -4.24
N LEU A 78 -3.12 10.63 -2.99
CA LEU A 78 -4.44 10.28 -2.46
C LEU A 78 -5.33 11.49 -2.17
N THR A 79 -4.78 12.71 -2.20
CA THR A 79 -5.55 13.97 -2.17
C THR A 79 -6.08 14.39 -3.53
N LYS A 80 -5.63 13.74 -4.61
CA LYS A 80 -6.11 14.02 -5.96
C LYS A 80 -7.49 13.40 -6.20
N PRO A 81 -8.29 13.95 -7.13
CA PRO A 81 -9.49 13.27 -7.61
C PRO A 81 -9.15 11.87 -8.15
N LEU A 82 -10.09 10.93 -8.04
CA LEU A 82 -9.90 9.53 -8.45
C LEU A 82 -9.30 9.38 -9.86
N ALA A 83 -9.80 10.13 -10.85
CA ALA A 83 -9.29 10.06 -12.21
C ALA A 83 -7.81 10.45 -12.30
N GLU A 84 -7.42 11.57 -11.70
CA GLU A 84 -6.02 12.03 -11.65
C GLU A 84 -5.14 11.05 -10.87
N PHE A 85 -5.64 10.46 -9.77
CA PHE A 85 -4.92 9.42 -9.05
C PHE A 85 -4.61 8.20 -9.94
N ILE A 86 -5.59 7.70 -10.69
CA ILE A 86 -5.42 6.56 -11.62
C ILE A 86 -4.37 6.89 -12.68
N GLU A 87 -4.44 8.08 -13.28
CA GLU A 87 -3.49 8.55 -14.28
C GLU A 87 -2.06 8.62 -13.71
N ILE A 88 -1.90 9.24 -12.53
CA ILE A 88 -0.61 9.32 -11.83
C ILE A 88 -0.04 7.92 -11.59
N MET A 89 -0.85 7.00 -11.08
CA MET A 89 -0.40 5.64 -10.76
C MET A 89 -0.01 4.85 -12.01
N ALA A 90 -0.73 5.02 -13.12
CA ALA A 90 -0.40 4.41 -14.41
C ALA A 90 0.89 4.98 -15.02
N SER A 91 1.21 6.25 -14.75
CA SER A 91 2.36 6.94 -15.34
C SER A 91 3.67 6.82 -14.53
N LEU A 92 3.70 6.09 -13.41
CA LEU A 92 4.89 6.05 -12.54
C LEU A 92 6.13 5.40 -13.19
N GLY A 93 5.94 4.52 -14.18
CA GLY A 93 7.05 3.90 -14.92
C GLY A 93 8.05 3.13 -14.04
N LEU A 94 7.60 2.54 -12.93
CA LEU A 94 8.47 1.88 -11.96
C LEU A 94 9.02 0.56 -12.53
N PRO A 95 10.31 0.23 -12.30
CA PRO A 95 10.84 -1.05 -12.70
C PRO A 95 10.12 -2.21 -12.00
N LYS A 96 10.19 -3.41 -12.60
CA LYS A 96 9.72 -4.64 -11.96
C LYS A 96 10.36 -4.77 -10.56
N PRO A 97 9.61 -5.10 -9.49
CA PRO A 97 10.19 -5.25 -8.17
C PRO A 97 11.25 -6.36 -8.17
N LYS A 98 12.43 -6.06 -7.62
CA LYS A 98 13.64 -6.88 -7.75
C LYS A 98 13.48 -8.32 -7.25
N GLN A 99 12.65 -8.54 -6.23
CA GLN A 99 12.45 -9.84 -5.59
C GLN A 99 11.09 -10.46 -5.87
N ILE A 100 10.24 -9.88 -6.74
CA ILE A 100 8.85 -10.38 -6.86
C ILE A 100 8.78 -11.84 -7.31
N ASP A 101 9.68 -12.30 -8.16
CA ASP A 101 9.69 -13.69 -8.66
C ASP A 101 10.17 -14.70 -7.60
N THR A 102 10.80 -14.24 -6.52
CA THR A 102 11.24 -15.07 -5.40
C THR A 102 10.28 -14.94 -4.22
N ALA A 103 9.95 -13.71 -3.83
CA ALA A 103 9.13 -13.42 -2.67
C ALA A 103 7.67 -13.81 -2.86
N LEU A 104 7.08 -13.60 -4.05
CA LEU A 104 5.66 -13.90 -4.24
C LEU A 104 5.36 -15.40 -4.10
N PRO A 105 6.09 -16.33 -4.77
CA PRO A 105 5.86 -17.76 -4.57
C PRO A 105 6.06 -18.20 -3.12
N ALA A 106 7.14 -17.76 -2.46
CA ALA A 106 7.40 -18.11 -1.06
C ALA A 106 6.28 -17.63 -0.12
N ASN A 107 5.82 -16.38 -0.30
CA ASN A 107 4.74 -15.82 0.53
C ASN A 107 3.38 -16.51 0.32
N LEU A 108 3.15 -17.14 -0.85
CA LEU A 108 1.92 -17.92 -1.10
C LEU A 108 1.88 -19.24 -0.33
N VAL A 109 3.04 -19.72 0.15
CA VAL A 109 3.19 -20.95 0.93
C VAL A 109 3.79 -20.67 2.31
N ASP A 110 3.46 -19.50 2.89
CA ASP A 110 3.86 -19.10 4.25
C ASP A 110 5.38 -19.10 4.52
N GLY A 111 6.16 -18.79 3.48
CA GLY A 111 7.62 -18.67 3.57
C GLY A 111 8.37 -20.01 3.49
N GLU A 112 7.68 -21.11 3.20
CA GLU A 112 8.33 -22.39 2.91
C GLU A 112 9.20 -22.32 1.64
N ASP A 113 10.21 -23.19 1.58
CA ASP A 113 11.08 -23.32 0.42
C ASP A 113 10.26 -23.80 -0.79
N VAL A 114 10.08 -22.91 -1.76
CA VAL A 114 9.49 -23.27 -3.04
C VAL A 114 10.58 -23.94 -3.89
N PRO A 115 10.44 -25.23 -4.26
CA PRO A 115 11.40 -25.86 -5.14
C PRO A 115 11.47 -25.08 -6.46
N PRO A 116 12.65 -24.99 -7.09
CA PRO A 116 12.81 -24.22 -8.32
C PRO A 116 11.78 -24.69 -9.35
N ALA A 117 11.10 -23.72 -9.98
CA ALA A 117 10.16 -24.02 -11.05
C ALA A 117 10.87 -24.89 -12.10
N ILE A 118 10.28 -26.05 -12.42
CA ILE A 118 10.75 -26.87 -13.52
C ILE A 118 10.71 -25.97 -14.77
N PRO A 119 11.82 -25.81 -15.52
CA PRO A 119 11.81 -24.99 -16.72
C PRO A 119 10.69 -25.47 -17.64
N ALA A 120 9.88 -24.52 -18.15
CA ALA A 120 8.93 -24.86 -19.20
C ALA A 120 9.70 -25.47 -20.39
N ALA A 121 9.29 -26.66 -20.81
CA ALA A 121 9.85 -27.39 -21.94
C ALA A 121 9.61 -26.67 -23.26
#